data_AF-A0A0A9YI18-F1
#
_entry.id   AF-A0A0A9YI18-F1
#
_cell.length_a   1.000
_cell.length_b   1.000
_cell.length_c   1.000
_cell.angle_alpha   90.00
_cell.angle_beta   90.00
_cell.angle_gamma   90.00
#
_symmetry.space_group_name_H-M   'P 1'
#
loop_
_entity.id
_entity.type
_entity.pdbx_description
1 polymer ?
#
loop_
_entity_poly.entity_id
_entity_poly.type
_entity_poly.pdbx_seq_one_letter_code
_entity_poly.pdbx_strand_id
1 'polypeptide(L)'
;KNIWLFKKKTGVDGKVTKFKARLVAKGFSQQYGIDYQETFAPVVRNTTIRLLMALATEKNLDIFHLDINTAFLYGELNEMVYMEQPEGFRVEGNKVCLLKRAIYGLKQAPRSWNTRLHSALVGKCGLQQSKQDACLYFRIKKENIMYVAIYVDDILCFVNKPQLKEEFKKNLEKEFELKDLGVASHCLGWRIERAKDKRSISLDLEKYIEKLLKQFNMENAKPIDTPMDTSVKLKRADPGGEAV
;
A
#
# COMPACT_ATOMS: atom_id res chain seq x y z
N LYS A 1 -12.34 3.12 22.34
CA LYS A 1 -11.79 4.49 22.31
C LYS A 1 -11.37 4.87 20.88
N ASN A 2 -11.32 6.16 20.54
CA ASN A 2 -10.94 6.64 19.20
C ASN A 2 -10.08 7.92 19.25
N ILE A 3 -9.58 8.36 18.10
CA ILE A 3 -8.89 9.63 17.91
C ILE A 3 -9.08 10.13 16.47
N TRP A 4 -9.12 11.45 16.28
CA TRP A 4 -9.01 12.07 14.96
C TRP A 4 -7.54 12.30 14.58
N LEU A 5 -7.14 11.81 13.40
CA LEU A 5 -5.87 12.15 12.78
C LEU A 5 -6.08 13.17 11.67
N PHE A 6 -5.43 14.33 11.79
CA PHE A 6 -5.50 15.39 10.81
C PHE A 6 -4.22 15.45 9.97
N LYS A 7 -4.36 15.61 8.66
CA LYS A 7 -3.24 15.76 7.73
C LYS A 7 -3.54 16.84 6.69
N LYS A 8 -2.63 17.81 6.57
CA LYS A 8 -2.61 18.75 5.44
C LYS A 8 -1.86 18.09 4.28
N LYS A 9 -2.46 18.07 3.09
CA LYS A 9 -1.77 17.75 1.84
C LYS A 9 -1.39 19.05 1.16
N THR A 10 -0.11 19.21 0.83
CA THR A 10 0.42 20.33 0.07
C THR A 10 0.69 19.90 -1.37
N GLY A 11 0.47 20.82 -2.31
CA GLY A 11 0.85 20.68 -3.71
C GLY A 11 2.36 20.90 -3.89
N VAL A 12 2.81 20.76 -5.13
CA VAL A 12 4.22 20.96 -5.51
C VAL A 12 4.65 22.42 -5.33
N ASP A 13 3.69 23.35 -5.40
CA ASP A 13 3.84 24.79 -5.16
C ASP A 13 3.84 25.18 -3.67
N GLY A 14 3.77 24.19 -2.76
CA GLY A 14 3.70 24.41 -1.32
C GLY A 14 2.32 24.82 -0.80
N LYS A 15 1.32 25.06 -1.66
CA LYS A 15 -0.03 25.43 -1.22
C LYS A 15 -0.81 24.22 -0.72
N VAL A 16 -1.68 24.43 0.26
CA VAL A 16 -2.54 23.35 0.78
C VAL A 16 -3.57 22.98 -0.29
N THR A 17 -3.52 21.74 -0.75
CA THR A 17 -4.45 21.18 -1.74
C THR A 17 -5.63 20.46 -1.09
N LYS A 18 -5.44 19.89 0.12
CA LYS A 18 -6.52 19.17 0.82
C LYS A 18 -6.26 19.09 2.32
N PHE A 19 -7.28 19.33 3.12
CA PHE A 19 -7.31 18.92 4.53
C PHE A 19 -7.94 17.54 4.64
N LYS A 20 -7.28 16.63 5.35
CA LYS A 20 -7.80 15.27 5.63
C LYS A 20 -7.99 15.11 7.13
N ALA A 21 -9.15 14.61 7.53
CA ALA A 21 -9.42 14.06 8.84
C ALA A 21 -9.67 12.56 8.69
N ARG A 22 -9.16 11.74 9.61
CA ARG A 22 -9.46 10.32 9.69
C ARG A 22 -9.82 9.95 11.11
N LEU A 23 -10.95 9.27 11.27
CA LEU A 23 -11.30 8.66 12.53
C LEU A 23 -10.55 7.33 12.67
N VAL A 24 -9.85 7.16 13.79
CA VAL A 24 -9.02 5.99 14.05
C VAL A 24 -9.44 5.37 15.37
N ALA A 25 -9.78 4.08 15.34
CA ALA A 25 -9.98 3.30 16.55
C ALA A 25 -8.64 3.12 17.28
N LYS A 26 -8.66 3.16 18.61
CA LYS A 26 -7.49 2.83 19.43
C LYS A 26 -7.40 1.31 19.60
N GLY A 27 -7.07 0.56 18.55
CA GLY A 27 -7.11 -0.91 18.58
C GLY A 27 -6.13 -1.57 19.55
N PHE A 28 -5.20 -0.84 20.14
CA PHE A 28 -4.42 -1.33 21.28
C PHE A 28 -5.30 -1.62 22.52
N SER A 29 -6.52 -1.07 22.58
CA SER A 29 -7.50 -1.40 23.62
C SER A 29 -8.39 -2.61 23.27
N GLN A 30 -8.21 -3.26 22.12
CA GLN A 30 -8.99 -4.44 21.72
C GLN A 30 -8.44 -5.71 22.40
N GLN A 31 -9.35 -6.58 22.82
CA GLN A 31 -9.06 -7.84 23.47
C GLN A 31 -9.15 -9.01 22.48
N TYR A 32 -8.11 -9.85 22.46
CA TYR A 32 -8.09 -11.06 21.65
C TYR A 32 -9.17 -12.04 22.12
N GLY A 33 -9.85 -12.71 21.19
CA GLY A 33 -10.93 -13.65 21.47
C GLY A 33 -12.29 -12.99 21.74
N ILE A 34 -12.32 -11.66 21.91
CA ILE A 34 -13.55 -10.86 22.09
C ILE A 34 -13.74 -9.93 20.90
N ASP A 35 -12.81 -9.00 20.69
CA ASP A 35 -12.92 -7.94 19.67
C ASP A 35 -12.30 -8.33 18.32
N TYR A 36 -11.45 -9.37 18.31
CA TYR A 36 -10.80 -9.92 17.12
C TYR A 36 -10.25 -11.32 17.39
N GLN A 37 -10.13 -12.12 16.33
CA GLN A 37 -9.44 -13.42 16.37
C GLN A 37 -8.24 -13.47 15.42
N GLU A 38 -8.37 -12.97 14.19
CA GLU A 38 -7.29 -12.99 13.20
C GLU A 38 -6.99 -11.60 12.66
N THR A 39 -5.70 -11.28 12.51
CA THR A 39 -5.25 -9.94 12.10
C THR A 39 -4.34 -9.95 10.88
N PHE A 40 -3.87 -11.14 10.47
CA PHE A 40 -2.87 -11.27 9.42
C PHE A 40 -3.41 -10.79 8.08
N ALA A 41 -2.66 -9.87 7.44
CA ALA A 41 -2.83 -9.45 6.08
C ALA A 41 -1.46 -9.42 5.38
N PRO A 42 -1.32 -10.03 4.19
CA PRO A 42 -0.06 -10.04 3.48
C PRO A 42 0.30 -8.66 2.94
N VAL A 43 1.59 -8.46 2.68
CA VAL A 43 2.14 -7.29 1.99
C VAL A 43 3.02 -7.80 0.86
N VAL A 44 2.91 -7.18 -0.33
CA VAL A 44 3.73 -7.57 -1.48
C VAL A 44 5.21 -7.44 -1.15
N ARG A 45 5.99 -8.44 -1.58
CA ARG A 45 7.43 -8.46 -1.34
C ARG A 45 8.14 -7.52 -2.31
N ASN A 46 9.20 -6.87 -1.83
CA ASN A 46 10.07 -6.06 -2.69
C ASN A 46 10.68 -6.87 -3.84
N THR A 47 10.98 -8.16 -3.61
CA THR A 47 11.46 -9.09 -4.66
C THR A 47 10.41 -9.29 -5.75
N THR A 48 9.14 -9.40 -5.39
CA THR A 48 8.01 -9.51 -6.33
C THR A 48 7.90 -8.27 -7.19
N ILE A 49 7.95 -7.07 -6.59
CA ILE A 49 7.90 -5.82 -7.37
C ILE A 49 9.09 -5.73 -8.34
N ARG A 50 10.30 -6.01 -7.89
CA ARG A 50 11.51 -6.01 -8.75
C ARG A 50 11.39 -7.02 -9.90
N LEU A 51 10.87 -8.21 -9.62
CA LEU A 51 10.60 -9.22 -10.65
C LEU A 51 9.61 -8.70 -11.69
N LEU A 52 8.49 -8.08 -11.26
CA LEU A 52 7.51 -7.51 -12.19
C LEU A 52 8.10 -6.38 -13.03
N MET A 53 8.98 -5.54 -12.47
CA MET A 53 9.70 -4.52 -13.24
C MET A 53 10.58 -5.15 -14.32
N ALA A 54 11.34 -6.19 -13.97
CA ALA A 54 12.16 -6.92 -14.94
C ALA A 54 11.30 -7.55 -16.06
N LEU A 55 10.17 -8.16 -15.70
CA LEU A 55 9.21 -8.69 -16.67
C LEU A 55 8.58 -7.60 -17.53
N ALA A 56 8.33 -6.41 -16.97
CA ALA A 56 7.80 -5.27 -17.71
C ALA A 56 8.79 -4.78 -18.78
N THR A 57 10.09 -4.80 -18.47
CA THR A 57 11.14 -4.53 -19.44
C THR A 57 11.21 -5.63 -20.50
N GLU A 58 11.30 -6.90 -20.09
CA GLU A 58 11.45 -8.05 -20.99
C GLU A 58 10.27 -8.20 -21.97
N LYS A 59 9.04 -8.02 -21.47
CA LYS A 59 7.80 -8.25 -22.23
C LYS A 59 7.13 -6.96 -22.70
N ASN A 60 7.82 -5.83 -22.56
CA ASN A 60 7.34 -4.51 -22.93
C ASN A 60 5.95 -4.17 -22.31
N LEU A 61 5.76 -4.45 -21.02
CA LEU A 61 4.50 -4.17 -20.32
C LEU A 61 4.44 -2.70 -19.90
N ASP A 62 3.28 -2.08 -20.07
CA ASP A 62 2.98 -0.78 -19.49
C ASP A 62 2.57 -0.94 -18.02
N ILE A 63 2.99 0.00 -17.19
CA ILE A 63 2.81 -0.04 -15.73
C ILE A 63 1.91 1.13 -15.34
N PHE A 64 0.77 0.80 -14.75
CA PHE A 64 -0.21 1.75 -14.26
C PHE A 64 -0.35 1.65 -12.74
N HIS A 65 -0.67 2.77 -12.12
CA HIS A 65 -0.88 2.86 -10.68
C HIS A 65 -2.32 3.28 -10.40
N LEU A 66 -3.04 2.46 -9.63
CA LEU A 66 -4.37 2.77 -9.12
C LEU A 66 -4.31 2.81 -7.58
N ASP A 67 -5.18 3.61 -6.96
CA ASP A 67 -5.30 3.75 -5.51
C ASP A 67 -6.77 3.59 -5.11
N ILE A 68 -7.05 2.81 -4.06
CA ILE A 68 -8.41 2.60 -3.55
C ILE A 68 -8.71 3.63 -2.46
N ASN A 69 -9.76 4.41 -2.67
CA ASN A 69 -10.18 5.41 -1.69
C ASN A 69 -10.72 4.72 -0.43
N THR A 70 -10.18 5.07 0.75
CA THR A 70 -10.71 4.63 2.06
C THR A 70 -10.82 3.11 2.22
N ALA A 71 -9.89 2.34 1.64
CA ALA A 71 -9.88 0.89 1.57
C ALA A 71 -10.42 0.13 2.80
N PHE A 72 -9.95 0.46 4.02
CA PHE A 72 -10.40 -0.25 5.23
C PHE A 72 -11.91 -0.15 5.47
N LEU A 73 -12.59 0.91 5.01
CA LEU A 73 -14.04 1.07 5.12
C LEU A 73 -14.83 0.07 4.28
N TYR A 74 -14.20 -0.56 3.28
CA TYR A 74 -14.82 -1.65 2.53
C TYR A 74 -14.70 -3.01 3.25
N GLY A 75 -13.82 -3.12 4.25
CA GLY A 75 -13.65 -4.32 5.05
C GLY A 75 -14.87 -4.58 5.93
N GLU A 76 -15.35 -5.82 5.92
CA GLU A 76 -16.41 -6.29 6.80
C GLU A 76 -15.84 -6.75 8.13
N LEU A 77 -16.54 -6.41 9.21
CA LEU A 77 -16.23 -6.87 10.56
C LEU A 77 -17.10 -8.09 10.85
N ASN A 78 -16.46 -9.19 11.23
CA ASN A 78 -17.17 -10.37 11.69
C ASN A 78 -17.53 -10.24 13.18
N GLU A 79 -16.73 -9.46 13.92
CA GLU A 79 -16.91 -9.20 15.34
C GLU A 79 -17.78 -7.95 15.60
N MET A 80 -18.52 -7.95 16.70
CA MET A 80 -19.23 -6.77 17.18
C MET A 80 -18.29 -5.84 17.93
N VAL A 81 -17.76 -4.83 17.23
CA VAL A 81 -16.84 -3.85 17.84
C VAL A 81 -17.58 -2.56 18.19
N TYR A 82 -17.53 -2.20 19.47
CA TYR A 82 -18.04 -0.93 19.97
C TYR A 82 -16.92 0.10 20.15
N MET A 83 -17.25 1.35 19.91
CA MET A 83 -16.33 2.47 20.03
C MET A 83 -17.05 3.63 20.72
N GLU A 84 -16.36 4.33 21.62
CA GLU A 84 -16.84 5.61 22.15
C GLU A 84 -17.21 6.56 21.02
N GLN A 85 -18.16 7.46 21.29
CA GLN A 85 -18.51 8.50 20.35
C GLN A 85 -17.29 9.39 20.06
N PRO A 86 -17.01 9.75 18.81
CA PRO A 86 -15.84 10.56 18.48
C PRO A 86 -15.98 11.99 18.97
N GLU A 87 -14.85 12.64 19.24
CA GLU A 87 -14.83 14.06 19.58
C GLU A 87 -15.54 14.89 18.48
N GLY A 88 -16.37 15.84 18.90
CA GLY A 88 -17.22 16.63 18.01
C GLY A 88 -18.57 15.98 17.65
N PHE A 89 -18.84 14.74 18.08
CA PHE A 89 -20.13 14.08 17.92
C PHE A 89 -20.56 13.45 19.24
N ARG A 90 -21.61 13.99 19.87
CA ARG A 90 -22.16 13.45 21.12
C ARG A 90 -23.68 13.47 21.08
N VAL A 91 -24.28 12.30 21.18
CA VAL A 91 -25.70 12.12 21.49
C VAL A 91 -25.83 11.95 23.00
N GLU A 92 -26.87 12.55 23.58
CA GLU A 92 -27.16 12.47 25.00
C GLU A 92 -27.31 11.02 25.50
N GLY A 93 -26.96 10.82 26.77
CA GLY A 93 -26.93 9.53 27.44
C GLY A 93 -25.64 8.73 27.24
N ASN A 94 -25.62 7.51 27.80
CA ASN A 94 -24.47 6.62 27.78
C ASN A 94 -24.42 5.76 26.50
N LYS A 95 -24.42 6.42 25.33
CA LYS A 95 -24.38 5.73 24.03
C LYS A 95 -22.95 5.56 23.51
N VAL A 96 -22.75 4.47 22.77
CA VAL A 96 -21.52 4.14 22.04
C VAL A 96 -21.84 3.85 20.57
N CYS A 97 -20.86 3.97 19.69
CA CYS A 97 -20.97 3.62 18.28
C CYS A 97 -20.70 2.12 18.08
N LEU A 98 -21.63 1.41 17.44
CA LEU A 98 -21.36 0.09 16.86
C LEU A 98 -20.71 0.27 15.49
N LEU A 99 -19.53 -0.30 15.28
CA LEU A 99 -18.83 -0.23 14.01
C LEU A 99 -19.41 -1.27 13.03
N LYS A 100 -19.99 -0.79 11.93
CA LYS A 100 -20.55 -1.64 10.85
C LYS A 100 -19.51 -2.04 9.80
N ARG A 101 -18.39 -1.33 9.73
CA ARG A 101 -17.30 -1.53 8.78
C ARG A 101 -15.99 -1.35 9.52
N ALA A 102 -14.93 -1.98 9.00
CA ALA A 102 -13.61 -1.81 9.55
C ALA A 102 -13.14 -0.36 9.37
N ILE A 103 -12.44 0.17 10.38
CA ILE A 103 -11.82 1.50 10.33
C ILE A 103 -10.35 1.40 10.69
N TYR A 104 -9.59 2.45 10.36
CA TYR A 104 -8.18 2.52 10.72
C TYR A 104 -7.98 2.33 12.22
N GLY A 105 -6.89 1.65 12.56
CA GLY A 105 -6.49 1.41 13.94
C GLY A 105 -7.15 0.19 14.59
N LEU A 106 -8.18 -0.42 13.99
CA LEU A 106 -8.62 -1.76 14.39
C LEU A 106 -7.56 -2.80 13.98
N LYS A 107 -7.33 -3.79 14.86
CA LYS A 107 -6.33 -4.84 14.64
C LYS A 107 -6.64 -5.73 13.43
N GLN A 108 -7.92 -6.02 13.18
CA GLN A 108 -8.36 -6.87 12.06
C GLN A 108 -8.62 -6.10 10.76
N ALA A 109 -8.61 -4.76 10.77
CA ALA A 109 -8.97 -3.96 9.59
C ALA A 109 -8.15 -4.30 8.33
N PRO A 110 -6.81 -4.48 8.40
CA PRO A 110 -6.03 -4.87 7.23
C PRO A 110 -6.46 -6.22 6.64
N ARG A 111 -6.81 -7.19 7.49
CA ARG A 111 -7.27 -8.51 7.08
C ARG A 111 -8.66 -8.46 6.44
N SER A 112 -9.60 -7.77 7.08
CA SER A 112 -10.96 -7.57 6.55
C SER A 112 -10.90 -6.92 5.18
N TRP A 113 -10.03 -5.92 5.02
CA TRP A 113 -9.79 -5.28 3.72
C TRP A 113 -9.20 -6.26 2.70
N ASN A 114 -8.11 -6.95 3.04
CA ASN A 114 -7.46 -7.89 2.14
C ASN A 114 -8.42 -8.98 1.63
N THR A 115 -9.25 -9.53 2.53
CA THR A 115 -10.25 -10.55 2.19
C THR A 115 -11.29 -10.02 1.21
N ARG A 116 -11.79 -8.81 1.44
CA ARG A 116 -12.76 -8.14 0.56
C ARG A 116 -12.18 -7.85 -0.82
N LEU A 117 -10.95 -7.35 -0.87
CA LEU A 117 -10.24 -7.05 -2.11
C LEU A 117 -9.94 -8.35 -2.89
N HIS A 118 -9.42 -9.38 -2.23
CA HIS A 118 -9.17 -10.69 -2.83
C HIS A 118 -10.42 -11.24 -3.53
N SER A 119 -11.57 -11.22 -2.83
CA SER A 119 -12.84 -11.69 -3.35
C SER A 119 -13.27 -10.94 -4.62
N ALA A 120 -13.03 -9.63 -4.68
CA ALA A 120 -13.30 -8.83 -5.88
C ALA A 120 -12.31 -9.13 -7.02
N LEU A 121 -11.00 -9.22 -6.73
CA LEU A 121 -9.97 -9.51 -7.72
C LEU A 121 -10.19 -10.86 -8.40
N VAL A 122 -10.52 -11.89 -7.62
CA VAL A 122 -10.79 -13.24 -8.16
C VAL A 122 -12.17 -13.29 -8.80
N GLY A 123 -13.23 -12.93 -8.06
CA GLY A 123 -14.61 -13.13 -8.49
C GLY A 123 -15.11 -12.17 -9.55
N LYS A 124 -14.69 -10.90 -9.52
CA LYS A 124 -15.16 -9.85 -10.44
C LYS A 124 -14.18 -9.54 -11.56
N CYS A 125 -12.88 -9.59 -11.28
CA CYS A 125 -11.84 -9.31 -12.28
C CYS A 125 -11.30 -10.57 -12.97
N GLY A 126 -11.60 -11.76 -12.44
CA GLY A 126 -11.16 -13.04 -13.00
C GLY A 126 -9.65 -13.23 -12.93
N LEU A 127 -9.00 -12.67 -11.91
CA LEU A 127 -7.58 -12.83 -11.66
C LEU A 127 -7.30 -14.11 -10.86
N GLN A 128 -6.12 -14.68 -11.05
CA GLN A 128 -5.60 -15.79 -10.26
C GLN A 128 -4.56 -15.25 -9.28
N GLN A 129 -4.64 -15.65 -8.01
CA GLN A 129 -3.64 -15.31 -7.00
C GLN A 129 -2.39 -16.19 -7.17
N SER A 130 -1.21 -15.61 -7.02
CA SER A 130 0.05 -16.34 -7.01
C SER A 130 0.20 -17.17 -5.74
N LYS A 131 0.77 -18.37 -5.89
CA LYS A 131 1.13 -19.23 -4.75
C LYS A 131 2.37 -18.74 -3.99
N GLN A 132 3.20 -17.92 -4.63
CA GLN A 132 4.49 -17.47 -4.05
C GLN A 132 4.40 -16.13 -3.33
N ASP A 133 3.44 -15.29 -3.70
CA ASP A 133 3.16 -14.01 -3.05
C ASP A 133 1.65 -13.75 -3.10
N ALA A 134 1.01 -13.72 -1.92
CA ALA A 134 -0.43 -13.54 -1.78
C ALA A 134 -0.93 -12.15 -2.23
N CYS A 135 -0.02 -11.20 -2.45
CA CYS A 135 -0.33 -9.88 -2.98
C CYS A 135 -0.08 -9.76 -4.50
N LEU A 136 0.37 -10.83 -5.15
CA LEU A 136 0.51 -10.91 -6.60
C LEU A 136 -0.68 -11.67 -7.20
N TYR A 137 -1.32 -11.05 -8.19
CA TYR A 137 -2.37 -11.62 -8.99
C TYR A 137 -2.01 -11.54 -10.47
N PHE A 138 -2.55 -12.44 -11.28
CA PHE A 138 -2.30 -12.44 -12.72
C PHE A 138 -3.47 -12.99 -13.51
N ARG A 139 -3.52 -12.62 -14.79
CA ARG A 139 -4.45 -13.17 -15.78
C ARG A 139 -3.72 -13.22 -17.12
N ILE A 140 -3.37 -14.43 -17.54
CA ILE A 140 -2.68 -14.68 -18.81
C ILE A 140 -3.65 -15.47 -19.69
N LYS A 141 -4.07 -14.87 -20.81
CA LYS A 141 -5.01 -15.49 -21.77
C LYS A 141 -4.53 -15.24 -23.20
N LYS A 142 -4.07 -16.29 -23.88
CA LYS A 142 -3.43 -16.18 -25.21
C LYS A 142 -2.31 -15.13 -25.15
N GLU A 143 -2.46 -14.04 -25.91
CA GLU A 143 -1.51 -12.94 -25.94
C GLU A 143 -1.73 -11.88 -24.85
N ASN A 144 -2.85 -11.91 -24.12
CA ASN A 144 -3.15 -10.89 -23.12
C ASN A 144 -2.47 -11.24 -21.80
N ILE A 145 -1.59 -10.35 -21.35
CA ILE A 145 -0.80 -10.50 -20.13
C ILE A 145 -1.20 -9.38 -19.18
N MET A 146 -1.64 -9.76 -17.98
CA MET A 146 -1.86 -8.85 -16.87
C MET A 146 -1.25 -9.42 -15.59
N TYR A 147 -0.44 -8.61 -14.92
CA TYR A 147 -0.02 -8.83 -13.53
C TYR A 147 -0.51 -7.67 -12.68
N VAL A 148 -0.94 -7.97 -11.46
CA VAL A 148 -1.45 -6.99 -10.50
C VAL A 148 -0.76 -7.24 -9.17
N ALA A 149 0.00 -6.25 -8.69
CA ALA A 149 0.61 -6.26 -7.36
C ALA A 149 -0.15 -5.32 -6.43
N ILE A 150 -0.48 -5.82 -5.24
CA ILE A 150 -1.27 -5.09 -4.24
C ILE A 150 -0.39 -4.72 -3.05
N TYR A 151 -0.38 -3.44 -2.68
CA TYR A 151 0.18 -2.97 -1.42
C TYR A 151 -0.86 -2.18 -0.67
N VAL A 152 -1.56 -2.85 0.25
CA VAL A 152 -2.63 -2.24 1.06
C VAL A 152 -3.69 -1.57 0.16
N ASP A 153 -3.62 -0.25 -0.06
CA ASP A 153 -4.58 0.53 -0.85
C ASP A 153 -4.07 0.77 -2.30
N ASP A 154 -2.77 0.61 -2.53
CA ASP A 154 -2.10 0.80 -3.81
C ASP A 154 -2.17 -0.46 -4.69
N ILE A 155 -2.41 -0.26 -5.99
CA ILE A 155 -2.44 -1.30 -7.01
C ILE A 155 -1.49 -0.93 -8.14
N LEU A 156 -0.51 -1.78 -8.39
CA LEU A 156 0.31 -1.71 -9.59
C LEU A 156 -0.19 -2.73 -10.62
N CYS A 157 -0.57 -2.23 -11.79
CA CYS A 157 -1.10 -3.03 -12.90
C CYS A 157 -0.10 -3.03 -14.07
N PHE A 158 0.38 -4.21 -14.43
CA PHE A 158 1.33 -4.44 -15.51
C PHE A 158 0.59 -5.13 -16.66
N VAL A 159 0.48 -4.47 -17.81
CA VAL A 159 -0.30 -4.98 -18.95
C VAL A 159 0.44 -4.79 -20.25
N ASN A 160 0.30 -5.73 -21.19
CA ASN A 160 0.84 -5.56 -22.54
C ASN A 160 -0.11 -4.78 -23.48
N LYS A 161 -1.37 -4.61 -23.09
CA LYS A 161 -2.39 -3.86 -23.83
C LYS A 161 -3.15 -2.95 -22.85
N PRO A 162 -3.16 -1.60 -23.05
CA PRO A 162 -3.83 -0.67 -22.13
C PRO A 162 -5.32 -0.96 -21.89
N GLN A 163 -6.01 -1.55 -22.87
CA GLN A 163 -7.42 -1.95 -22.76
C GLN A 163 -7.67 -2.93 -21.61
N LEU A 164 -6.67 -3.76 -21.29
CA LEU A 164 -6.74 -4.69 -20.17
C LEU A 164 -6.83 -3.94 -18.83
N LYS A 165 -6.07 -2.84 -18.68
CA LYS A 165 -6.14 -1.98 -17.48
C LYS A 165 -7.52 -1.33 -17.37
N GLU A 166 -8.09 -0.84 -18.47
CA GLU A 166 -9.42 -0.20 -18.45
C GLU A 166 -10.54 -1.18 -18.10
N GLU A 167 -10.50 -2.40 -18.65
CA GLU A 167 -11.44 -3.47 -18.28
C GLU A 167 -11.33 -3.84 -16.79
N PHE A 168 -10.09 -4.01 -16.31
CA PHE A 168 -9.81 -4.31 -14.91
C PHE A 168 -10.33 -3.21 -13.99
N LYS A 169 -9.99 -1.94 -14.28
CA LYS A 169 -10.45 -0.77 -13.54
C LYS A 169 -11.97 -0.70 -13.51
N LYS A 170 -12.65 -0.81 -14.65
CA LYS A 170 -14.12 -0.75 -14.73
C LYS A 170 -14.80 -1.84 -13.90
N ASN A 171 -14.23 -3.04 -13.84
CA ASN A 171 -14.77 -4.12 -13.01
C ASN A 171 -14.54 -3.86 -11.51
N LEU A 172 -13.40 -3.28 -11.16
CA LEU A 172 -13.06 -2.95 -9.78
C LEU A 172 -13.86 -1.73 -9.27
N GLU A 173 -14.17 -0.77 -10.14
CA GLU A 173 -14.99 0.43 -9.85
C GLU A 173 -16.45 0.09 -9.49
N LYS A 174 -16.93 -1.11 -9.85
CA LYS A 174 -18.24 -1.61 -9.41
C LYS A 174 -18.25 -1.93 -7.92
N GLU A 175 -17.09 -2.15 -7.32
CA GLU A 175 -16.93 -2.63 -5.96
C GLU A 175 -16.34 -1.55 -5.05
N PHE A 176 -15.44 -0.72 -5.58
CA PHE A 176 -14.66 0.26 -4.83
C PHE A 176 -14.53 1.59 -5.56
N GLU A 177 -14.45 2.69 -4.81
CA GLU A 177 -14.09 3.98 -5.36
C GLU A 177 -12.58 4.01 -5.64
N LEU A 178 -12.21 4.17 -6.90
CA LEU A 178 -10.83 4.13 -7.37
C LEU A 178 -10.34 5.50 -7.81
N LYS A 179 -9.05 5.72 -7.59
CA LYS A 179 -8.30 6.81 -8.18
C LYS A 179 -7.27 6.24 -9.16
N ASP A 180 -7.41 6.62 -10.42
CA ASP A 180 -6.40 6.32 -11.44
C ASP A 180 -5.27 7.35 -11.35
N LEU A 181 -4.06 6.88 -11.00
CA LEU A 181 -2.86 7.72 -10.91
C LEU A 181 -2.08 7.73 -12.23
N GLY A 182 -2.58 7.04 -13.26
CA GLY A 182 -1.97 6.99 -14.59
C GLY A 182 -0.77 6.06 -14.66
N VAL A 183 0.20 6.43 -15.49
CA VAL A 183 1.46 5.67 -15.63
C VAL A 183 2.23 5.75 -14.32
N ALA A 184 2.70 4.60 -13.83
CA ALA A 184 3.42 4.52 -12.56
C ALA A 184 4.75 5.29 -12.64
N SER A 185 4.81 6.43 -11.95
CA SER A 185 6.04 7.21 -11.73
C SER A 185 6.57 7.06 -10.31
N HIS A 186 5.75 6.56 -9.39
CA HIS A 186 6.10 6.29 -8.01
C HIS A 186 5.37 5.05 -7.50
N CYS A 187 6.04 4.20 -6.71
CA CYS A 187 5.38 3.15 -5.93
C CYS A 187 6.20 2.86 -4.66
N LEU A 188 5.54 2.65 -3.52
CA LEU A 188 6.20 2.18 -2.28
C LEU A 188 7.42 3.02 -1.85
N GLY A 189 7.43 4.31 -2.19
CA GLY A 189 8.57 5.21 -1.93
C GLY A 189 9.63 5.23 -3.04
N TRP A 190 9.60 4.31 -4.00
CA TRP A 190 10.44 4.36 -5.20
C TRP A 190 9.92 5.37 -6.21
N ARG A 191 10.84 6.09 -6.85
CA ARG A 191 10.59 6.67 -8.17
C ARG A 191 10.83 5.61 -9.23
N ILE A 192 9.96 5.56 -10.22
CA ILE A 192 10.02 4.64 -11.35
C ILE A 192 10.21 5.48 -12.61
N GLU A 193 11.31 5.23 -13.33
CA GLU A 193 11.57 5.87 -14.61
C GLU A 193 11.78 4.81 -15.69
N ARG A 194 10.95 4.85 -16.74
CA ARG A 194 11.06 3.95 -17.88
C ARG A 194 11.72 4.68 -19.04
N ALA A 195 12.77 4.08 -19.61
CA ALA A 195 13.47 4.66 -20.76
C ALA A 195 12.54 4.75 -21.99
N LYS A 196 12.80 5.74 -22.86
CA LYS A 196 11.98 5.99 -24.06
C LYS A 196 11.97 4.82 -25.03
N ASP A 197 13.08 4.09 -25.12
CA ASP A 197 13.21 2.88 -25.93
C ASP A 197 12.54 1.64 -25.30
N LYS A 198 11.98 1.81 -24.09
CA LYS A 198 11.32 0.80 -23.26
C LYS A 198 12.22 -0.38 -22.85
N ARG A 199 13.55 -0.28 -23.02
CA ARG A 199 14.53 -1.35 -22.73
C ARG A 199 15.06 -1.37 -21.31
N SER A 200 14.75 -0.35 -20.50
CA SER A 200 15.14 -0.30 -19.10
C SER A 200 14.11 0.41 -18.23
N ILE A 201 14.09 0.02 -16.96
CA ILE A 201 13.34 0.67 -15.89
C ILE A 201 14.32 0.92 -14.74
N SER A 202 14.45 2.18 -14.33
CA SER A 202 15.24 2.61 -13.18
C SER A 202 14.34 2.78 -11.96
N LEU A 203 14.85 2.36 -10.80
CA LEU A 203 14.20 2.52 -9.50
C LEU A 203 15.16 3.24 -8.56
N ASP A 204 14.71 4.32 -7.92
CA ASP A 204 15.51 5.03 -6.91
C ASP A 204 14.66 5.49 -5.72
N LEU A 205 15.34 5.88 -4.64
CA LEU A 205 14.76 6.35 -3.39
C LEU A 205 15.10 7.84 -3.12
N GLU A 206 15.42 8.62 -4.16
CA GLU A 206 15.95 9.99 -4.02
C GLU A 206 15.10 10.83 -3.07
N LYS A 207 13.80 10.94 -3.32
CA LYS A 207 12.87 11.72 -2.48
C LYS A 207 12.80 11.26 -1.02
N TYR A 208 12.96 9.96 -0.78
CA TYR A 208 12.96 9.42 0.58
C TYR A 208 14.25 9.80 1.31
N ILE A 209 15.40 9.68 0.62
CA ILE A 209 16.70 10.06 1.14
C ILE A 209 16.75 11.57 1.42
N GLU A 210 16.31 12.41 0.48
CA GLU A 210 16.22 13.87 0.68
C GLU A 210 15.38 14.23 1.90
N LYS A 211 14.22 13.58 2.06
CA LYS A 211 13.36 13.80 3.22
C LYS A 211 14.06 13.40 4.54
N LEU A 212 14.81 12.31 4.56
CA LEU A 212 15.60 11.91 5.73
C LEU A 212 16.69 12.94 6.03
N LEU A 213 17.46 13.35 5.02
CA LEU A 213 18.50 14.38 5.19
C LEU A 213 17.91 15.65 5.80
N LYS A 214 16.77 16.11 5.29
CA LYS A 214 16.06 17.26 5.86
C LYS A 214 15.62 17.05 7.31
N GLN A 215 15.06 15.88 7.63
CA GLN A 215 14.63 15.56 8.99
C GLN A 215 15.78 15.62 10.00
N PHE A 216 16.99 15.25 9.59
CA PHE A 216 18.18 15.25 10.43
C PHE A 216 19.08 16.48 10.24
N ASN A 217 18.61 17.52 9.51
CA ASN A 217 19.37 18.73 9.19
C ASN A 217 20.71 18.47 8.46
N MET A 218 20.72 17.47 7.58
CA MET A 218 21.88 17.00 6.80
C MET A 218 21.78 17.35 5.31
N GLU A 219 20.91 18.29 4.91
CA GLU A 219 20.72 18.68 3.49
C GLU A 219 22.03 19.15 2.82
N ASN A 220 22.95 19.72 3.62
CA ASN A 220 24.26 20.20 3.16
C ASN A 220 25.41 19.27 3.55
N ALA A 221 25.12 18.02 3.94
CA ALA A 221 26.15 17.04 4.23
C ALA A 221 27.01 16.79 2.99
N LYS A 222 28.32 16.63 3.17
CA LYS A 222 29.23 16.35 2.06
C LYS A 222 28.85 14.99 1.44
N PRO A 223 28.66 14.92 0.11
CA PRO A 223 28.39 13.65 -0.54
C PRO A 223 29.61 12.74 -0.42
N ILE A 224 29.34 11.45 -0.24
CA ILE A 224 30.35 10.40 -0.26
C ILE A 224 29.83 9.27 -1.15
N ASP A 225 30.71 8.73 -2.00
CA ASP A 225 30.33 7.65 -2.94
C ASP A 225 29.97 6.35 -2.21
N THR A 226 30.48 6.18 -1.00
CA THR A 226 30.23 5.00 -0.17
C THR A 226 29.65 5.44 1.17
N PRO A 227 28.39 5.11 1.49
CA PRO A 227 27.76 5.51 2.75
C PRO A 227 28.30 4.75 3.97
N MET A 228 29.14 3.74 3.74
CA MET A 228 29.82 2.97 4.79
C MET A 228 31.18 3.59 5.11
N ASP A 229 31.48 3.72 6.39
CA ASP A 229 32.79 4.16 6.86
C ASP A 229 33.86 3.16 6.43
N THR A 230 34.81 3.62 5.62
CA THR A 230 35.89 2.82 5.05
C THR A 230 36.90 2.33 6.09
N SER A 231 36.87 2.90 7.30
CA SER A 231 37.70 2.49 8.43
C SER A 231 37.12 1.32 9.22
N VAL A 232 35.86 0.93 8.97
CA VAL A 232 35.19 -0.18 9.68
C VAL A 232 35.80 -1.51 9.26
N LYS A 233 36.54 -2.13 10.18
CA LYS A 233 37.04 -3.51 10.02
C LYS A 233 35.91 -4.50 10.30
N LEU A 234 35.29 -4.99 9.24
CA LEU A 234 34.32 -6.08 9.33
C LEU A 234 35.00 -7.35 9.88
N LYS A 235 34.46 -7.87 10.99
CA LYS A 235 34.82 -9.19 11.52
C LYS A 235 33.73 -10.19 11.14
N ARG A 236 34.11 -11.45 10.98
CA ARG A 236 33.16 -12.55 10.80
C ARG A 236 32.24 -12.58 12.03
N ALA A 237 30.93 -12.64 11.81
CA ALA A 237 29.98 -12.84 12.91
C ALA A 237 30.29 -14.19 13.58
N ASP A 238 30.44 -14.18 14.91
CA ASP A 238 30.64 -15.41 15.67
C ASP A 238 29.42 -16.32 15.49
N PRO A 239 29.59 -17.65 15.39
CA PRO A 239 28.48 -18.59 15.31
C PRO A 239 27.76 -18.60 16.66
N GLY A 240 26.82 -17.66 16.87
CA GLY A 240 26.05 -17.51 18.09
C GLY A 240 25.78 -16.08 18.55
N GLY A 241 26.34 -15.05 17.91
CA GLY A 241 26.08 -13.66 18.28
C GLY A 241 24.80 -13.11 17.65
N GLU A 242 23.85 -12.66 18.48
CA GLU A 242 22.70 -11.86 18.00
C GLU A 242 23.21 -10.60 17.29
N ALA A 243 22.62 -10.29 16.13
CA ALA A 243 22.91 -9.06 15.40
C ALA A 243 22.34 -7.87 16.19
N VAL A 244 23.22 -7.00 16.67
CA VAL A 244 22.87 -5.66 17.19
C VAL A 244 22.70 -4.70 16.02
#